data_AF-A0A011PPB1-F1
#
_entry.id   AF-A0A011PPB1-F1
#
_cell.length_a   1.000
_cell.length_b   1.000
_cell.length_c   1.000
_cell.angle_alpha   90.00
_cell.angle_beta   90.00
_cell.angle_gamma   90.00
#
_symmetry.space_group_name_H-M   'P 1'
#
loop_
_entity.id
_entity.type
_entity.pdbx_description
1 polymer ?
#
loop_
_entity_poly.entity_id
_entity_poly.type
_entity_poly.pdbx_seq_one_letter_code
_entity_poly.pdbx_strand_id
1 'polypeptide(L)'
;MTRTISRTVALLGVFGSMSAAAITIDGQLSDWGVNPSTWKPASGIQVTIDDQTGSGNYHLGPGWGGQAYDAEALYAQKEGSTLFIALVTGHNPRTLDEPGRNSYGAGDFAIDFGGDGSSFELGINIRHATSVSASGVYSFESFGVEGGVYNNPTWAYGLWDSAGNYTNPGSGAAYTPDRKHPTHLTDGTLIGMVSALSYSLTPVTGYGSNQSDRHYVYELSVDLGLLRAAGWNGVEAFDIHWTQNCANDSISVDLPGGSVPEPGTLALIALGAIGLGLGGKKKAAS
;
A
#
# COMPACT_ATOMS: atom_id res chain seq x y z
N MET A 1 -21.32 49.74 49.86
CA MET A 1 -20.36 48.63 50.11
C MET A 1 -20.99 47.34 49.59
N THR A 2 -20.68 46.93 48.35
CA THR A 2 -20.70 45.52 47.89
C THR A 2 -20.18 45.51 46.46
N ARG A 3 -18.94 45.04 46.28
CA ARG A 3 -18.31 44.81 44.97
C ARG A 3 -18.44 43.31 44.69
N THR A 4 -19.22 42.96 43.68
CA THR A 4 -19.32 41.57 43.20
C THR A 4 -18.19 41.33 42.20
N ILE A 5 -17.21 40.51 42.58
CA ILE A 5 -16.11 40.10 41.70
C ILE A 5 -16.57 38.82 40.98
N SER A 6 -16.92 38.93 39.70
CA SER A 6 -17.10 37.76 38.82
C SER A 6 -15.75 37.10 38.57
N ARG A 7 -15.60 35.85 39.00
CA ARG A 7 -14.48 34.99 38.64
C ARG A 7 -14.82 34.27 37.34
N THR A 8 -14.22 34.70 36.24
CA THR A 8 -14.21 33.93 34.99
C THR A 8 -13.19 32.80 35.14
N VAL A 9 -13.65 31.56 35.20
CA VAL A 9 -12.81 30.37 35.10
C VAL A 9 -12.57 30.10 33.61
N ALA A 10 -11.34 30.31 33.15
CA ALA A 10 -10.91 29.88 31.82
C ALA A 10 -10.57 28.39 31.89
N LEU A 11 -11.41 27.55 31.27
CA LEU A 11 -11.11 26.14 31.07
C LEU A 11 -10.11 26.02 29.91
N LEU A 12 -8.82 25.86 30.22
CA LEU A 12 -7.82 25.47 29.22
C LEU A 12 -8.05 24.00 28.88
N GLY A 13 -8.71 23.75 27.75
CA GLY A 13 -8.81 22.41 27.17
C GLY A 13 -7.45 21.95 26.67
N VAL A 14 -6.78 21.10 27.44
CA VAL A 14 -5.62 20.33 26.95
C VAL A 14 -6.18 19.22 26.07
N PHE A 15 -6.30 19.49 24.77
CA PHE A 15 -6.47 18.44 23.78
C PHE A 15 -5.11 17.74 23.65
N GLY A 16 -4.90 16.69 24.44
CA GLY A 16 -3.79 15.77 24.23
C GLY A 16 -4.03 15.01 22.93
N SER A 17 -3.42 15.45 21.84
CA SER A 17 -3.26 14.63 20.65
C SER A 17 -2.36 13.46 21.06
N MET A 18 -2.91 12.26 21.16
CA MET A 18 -2.08 11.07 21.30
C MET A 18 -1.27 10.97 20.01
N SER A 19 0.04 11.16 20.11
CA SER A 19 0.95 10.89 18.99
C SER A 19 0.78 9.42 18.62
N ALA A 20 0.57 9.13 17.34
CA ALA A 20 0.66 7.77 16.85
C ALA A 20 2.03 7.18 17.22
N ALA A 21 2.08 5.89 17.53
CA ALA A 21 3.35 5.19 17.68
C ALA A 21 4.09 5.26 16.33
N ALA A 22 5.41 5.42 16.37
CA ALA A 22 6.22 5.41 15.15
C ALA A 22 6.21 4.00 14.55
N ILE A 23 6.01 3.89 13.23
CA ILE A 23 6.03 2.61 12.54
C ILE A 23 7.46 2.05 12.52
N THR A 24 7.58 0.77 12.87
CA THR A 24 8.80 -0.03 12.90
C THR A 24 8.63 -1.22 11.98
N ILE A 25 9.53 -1.37 11.01
CA ILE A 25 9.49 -2.50 10.07
C ILE A 25 10.03 -3.76 10.77
N ASP A 26 9.15 -4.60 11.30
CA ASP A 26 9.52 -5.82 12.05
C ASP A 26 8.70 -7.08 11.71
N GLY A 27 7.78 -6.98 10.76
CA GLY A 27 6.88 -8.04 10.31
C GLY A 27 5.66 -8.21 11.23
N GLN A 28 5.22 -7.14 11.90
CA GLN A 28 4.08 -7.16 12.83
C GLN A 28 3.17 -5.94 12.62
N LEU A 29 1.92 -6.03 13.08
CA LEU A 29 0.91 -4.97 12.91
C LEU A 29 0.67 -4.15 14.19
N SER A 30 1.50 -4.35 15.23
CA SER A 30 1.19 -3.86 16.58
C SER A 30 1.21 -2.33 16.71
N ASP A 31 2.02 -1.68 15.88
CA ASP A 31 2.27 -0.25 15.76
C ASP A 31 1.41 0.42 14.66
N TRP A 32 0.86 -0.35 13.74
CA TRP A 32 -0.15 0.10 12.77
C TRP A 32 -1.51 0.39 13.41
N GLY A 33 -1.71 -0.03 14.67
CA GLY A 33 -2.95 0.17 15.42
C GLY A 33 -4.15 -0.53 14.80
N VAL A 34 -3.93 -1.67 14.14
CA VAL A 34 -4.97 -2.45 13.47
C VAL A 34 -5.93 -3.04 14.48
N ASN A 35 -7.22 -2.77 14.31
CA ASN A 35 -8.28 -3.47 15.02
C ASN A 35 -8.37 -4.91 14.47
N PRO A 36 -8.10 -5.94 15.28
CA PRO A 36 -8.03 -7.30 14.75
C PRO A 36 -9.36 -7.84 14.22
N SER A 37 -10.50 -7.34 14.69
CA SER A 37 -11.82 -7.80 14.23
C SER A 37 -12.31 -7.10 12.96
N THR A 38 -11.71 -5.97 12.57
CA THR A 38 -12.22 -5.18 11.44
C THR A 38 -11.14 -4.76 10.45
N TRP A 39 -9.89 -5.20 10.65
CA TRP A 39 -8.72 -4.81 9.86
C TRP A 39 -8.43 -3.29 9.80
N LYS A 40 -9.15 -2.47 10.58
CA LYS A 40 -9.09 -1.01 10.48
C LYS A 40 -7.84 -0.49 11.21
N PRO A 41 -6.97 0.29 10.56
CA PRO A 41 -5.75 0.80 11.18
C PRO A 41 -6.00 2.06 12.03
N ALA A 42 -4.94 2.58 12.64
CA ALA A 42 -4.95 3.90 13.26
C ALA A 42 -5.26 5.01 12.24
N SER A 43 -5.72 6.16 12.74
CA SER A 43 -6.06 7.30 11.88
C SER A 43 -4.84 7.84 11.14
N GLY A 44 -5.00 8.13 9.83
CA GLY A 44 -3.92 8.64 8.97
C GLY A 44 -3.26 7.57 8.09
N ILE A 45 -3.51 6.29 8.37
CA ILE A 45 -3.08 5.17 7.54
C ILE A 45 -4.16 4.90 6.48
N GLN A 46 -3.75 4.85 5.22
CA GLN A 46 -4.59 4.41 4.11
C GLN A 46 -4.70 2.89 4.14
N VAL A 47 -5.87 2.36 3.78
CA VAL A 47 -6.11 0.92 3.82
C VAL A 47 -7.09 0.49 2.75
N THR A 48 -6.80 -0.64 2.13
CA THR A 48 -7.80 -1.50 1.47
C THR A 48 -7.91 -2.79 2.27
N ILE A 49 -9.14 -3.27 2.46
CA ILE A 49 -9.45 -4.49 3.20
C ILE A 49 -10.27 -5.37 2.27
N ASP A 50 -9.80 -6.60 2.05
CA ASP A 50 -10.52 -7.65 1.33
C ASP A 50 -10.66 -8.89 2.22
N ASP A 51 -11.49 -8.79 3.25
CA ASP A 51 -11.77 -9.87 4.22
C ASP A 51 -12.79 -10.86 3.63
N GLN A 52 -12.45 -11.47 2.48
CA GLN A 52 -13.27 -12.49 1.84
C GLN A 52 -13.06 -13.85 2.50
N THR A 53 -13.85 -14.17 3.52
CA THR A 53 -13.77 -15.51 4.12
C THR A 53 -14.57 -16.59 3.37
N GLY A 54 -13.98 -17.78 3.23
CA GLY A 54 -14.64 -18.96 2.69
C GLY A 54 -13.91 -20.27 3.03
N SER A 55 -14.64 -21.40 3.09
CA SER A 55 -14.03 -22.73 3.23
C SER A 55 -13.81 -23.38 1.86
N GLY A 56 -12.59 -23.82 1.53
CA GLY A 56 -12.28 -24.53 0.29
C GLY A 56 -11.75 -23.62 -0.82
N ASN A 57 -12.00 -23.98 -2.09
CA ASN A 57 -11.73 -23.11 -3.24
C ASN A 57 -12.89 -22.10 -3.38
N TYR A 58 -12.66 -20.83 -3.06
CA TYR A 58 -13.60 -19.73 -3.29
C TYR A 58 -12.98 -18.68 -4.22
N HIS A 59 -13.84 -17.85 -4.81
CA HIS A 59 -13.46 -16.88 -5.82
C HIS A 59 -12.90 -15.63 -5.14
N LEU A 60 -11.62 -15.34 -5.37
CA LEU A 60 -10.88 -14.24 -4.78
C LEU A 60 -10.73 -13.04 -5.76
N GLY A 61 -11.09 -13.23 -7.03
CA GLY A 61 -11.11 -12.13 -8.01
C GLY A 61 -9.71 -11.71 -8.45
N PRO A 62 -9.25 -12.06 -9.66
CA PRO A 62 -10.02 -12.64 -10.77
C PRO A 62 -10.13 -14.19 -10.75
N GLY A 63 -9.50 -14.85 -9.77
CA GLY A 63 -9.35 -16.30 -9.79
C GLY A 63 -9.99 -17.03 -8.61
N TRP A 64 -9.65 -18.30 -8.50
CA TRP A 64 -10.07 -19.17 -7.39
C TRP A 64 -8.87 -19.51 -6.52
N GLY A 65 -9.06 -19.43 -5.21
CA GLY A 65 -8.06 -19.80 -4.23
C GLY A 65 -8.70 -20.18 -2.90
N GLY A 66 -7.90 -20.13 -1.86
CA GLY A 66 -8.41 -20.15 -0.50
C GLY A 66 -7.41 -19.41 0.38
N GLN A 67 -7.54 -19.52 1.70
CA GLN A 67 -6.73 -18.78 2.67
C GLN A 67 -5.23 -18.65 2.31
N ALA A 68 -4.59 -19.71 1.80
CA ALA A 68 -3.17 -19.68 1.44
C ALA A 68 -2.80 -18.77 0.25
N TYR A 69 -3.77 -18.15 -0.41
CA TYR A 69 -3.63 -17.27 -1.58
C TYR A 69 -4.59 -16.07 -1.48
N ASP A 70 -4.96 -15.69 -0.26
CA ASP A 70 -5.92 -14.61 0.04
C ASP A 70 -5.17 -13.34 0.47
N ALA A 71 -5.48 -12.20 -0.15
CA ALA A 71 -4.92 -10.90 0.16
C ALA A 71 -5.88 -10.11 1.07
N GLU A 72 -5.54 -10.00 2.35
CA GLU A 72 -6.50 -9.58 3.39
C GLU A 72 -6.59 -8.07 3.53
N ALA A 73 -5.44 -7.41 3.59
CA ALA A 73 -5.36 -5.98 3.81
C ALA A 73 -4.02 -5.42 3.34
N LEU A 74 -4.06 -4.23 2.75
CA LEU A 74 -2.87 -3.47 2.36
C LEU A 74 -2.95 -2.08 2.98
N TYR A 75 -1.94 -1.74 3.77
CA TYR A 75 -1.82 -0.51 4.53
C TYR A 75 -0.70 0.35 3.97
N ALA A 76 -0.89 1.66 4.00
CA ALA A 76 0.16 2.59 3.63
C ALA A 76 0.09 3.92 4.39
N GLN A 77 1.25 4.47 4.72
CA GLN A 77 1.36 5.78 5.35
C GLN A 77 2.59 6.54 4.85
N LYS A 78 2.41 7.81 4.49
CA LYS A 78 3.50 8.76 4.27
C LYS A 78 3.81 9.46 5.59
N GLU A 79 5.05 9.38 6.05
CA GLU A 79 5.55 10.15 7.18
C GLU A 79 6.94 10.72 6.86
N GLY A 80 7.05 12.05 6.86
CA GLY A 80 8.27 12.73 6.44
C GLY A 80 8.65 12.40 4.99
N SER A 81 9.87 11.88 4.79
CA SER A 81 10.37 11.41 3.49
C SER A 81 10.18 9.91 3.27
N THR A 82 9.42 9.23 4.13
CA THR A 82 9.28 7.77 4.11
C THR A 82 7.84 7.38 3.77
N LEU A 83 7.70 6.40 2.87
CA LEU A 83 6.48 5.64 2.65
C LEU A 83 6.61 4.32 3.40
N PHE A 84 5.69 4.06 4.32
CA PHE A 84 5.54 2.78 5.01
C PHE A 84 4.44 1.97 4.33
N ILE A 85 4.67 0.68 4.14
CA ILE A 85 3.73 -0.26 3.52
C ILE A 85 3.66 -1.51 4.39
N ALA A 86 2.45 -1.99 4.68
CA ALA A 86 2.23 -3.31 5.27
C ALA A 86 1.18 -4.08 4.49
N LEU A 87 1.50 -5.32 4.13
CA LEU A 87 0.57 -6.28 3.52
C LEU A 87 0.27 -7.37 4.53
N VAL A 88 -1.01 -7.75 4.62
CA VAL A 88 -1.46 -8.95 5.30
C VAL A 88 -2.10 -9.86 4.29
N THR A 89 -1.67 -11.12 4.29
CA THR A 89 -2.15 -12.14 3.35
C THR A 89 -2.07 -13.50 4.02
N GLY A 90 -2.96 -14.44 3.69
CA GLY A 90 -2.75 -15.83 4.11
C GLY A 90 -1.65 -16.56 3.32
N HIS A 91 -1.07 -15.92 2.31
CA HIS A 91 0.04 -16.43 1.52
C HIS A 91 1.38 -16.43 2.27
N ASN A 92 2.00 -17.60 2.40
CA ASN A 92 3.28 -17.75 3.08
C ASN A 92 4.43 -17.20 2.19
N PRO A 93 5.30 -16.30 2.69
CA PRO A 93 6.46 -15.77 1.96
C PRO A 93 7.47 -16.82 1.46
N ARG A 94 7.37 -18.05 1.97
CA ARG A 94 8.21 -19.19 1.61
C ARG A 94 7.46 -20.28 0.84
N THR A 95 6.26 -19.99 0.35
CA THR A 95 5.59 -20.83 -0.65
C THR A 95 6.49 -20.90 -1.88
N LEU A 96 6.76 -22.12 -2.35
CA LEU A 96 7.59 -22.32 -3.53
C LEU A 96 6.81 -21.97 -4.79
N ASP A 97 7.45 -21.26 -5.71
CA ASP A 97 6.96 -21.09 -7.07
C ASP A 97 7.30 -22.33 -7.90
N GLU A 98 6.38 -23.30 -7.88
CA GLU A 98 6.47 -24.54 -8.63
C GLU A 98 5.16 -24.75 -9.42
N PRO A 99 4.93 -24.03 -10.53
CA PRO A 99 3.68 -24.11 -11.30
C PRO A 99 3.31 -25.55 -11.73
N GLY A 100 4.31 -26.39 -12.02
CA GLY A 100 4.11 -27.81 -12.34
C GLY A 100 3.52 -28.65 -11.19
N ARG A 101 3.46 -28.10 -9.98
CA ARG A 101 2.85 -28.69 -8.77
C ARG A 101 1.70 -27.86 -8.23
N ASN A 102 1.21 -26.88 -9.01
CA ASN A 102 0.16 -25.95 -8.61
C ASN A 102 0.49 -25.19 -7.31
N SER A 103 1.74 -24.78 -7.17
CA SER A 103 2.25 -23.95 -6.09
C SER A 103 2.82 -22.67 -6.68
N TYR A 104 2.43 -21.52 -6.14
CA TYR A 104 2.79 -20.22 -6.69
C TYR A 104 3.36 -19.34 -5.59
N GLY A 105 4.50 -18.74 -5.88
CA GLY A 105 5.28 -17.95 -4.94
C GLY A 105 4.65 -16.59 -4.62
N ALA A 106 5.30 -15.88 -3.71
CA ALA A 106 4.94 -14.51 -3.35
C ALA A 106 5.12 -13.57 -4.54
N GLY A 107 4.34 -12.49 -4.58
CA GLY A 107 4.52 -11.42 -5.56
C GLY A 107 5.42 -10.30 -5.06
N ASP A 108 5.76 -9.42 -5.98
CA ASP A 108 6.41 -8.14 -5.73
C ASP A 108 5.37 -7.03 -5.53
N PHE A 109 5.80 -5.87 -5.05
CA PHE A 109 4.93 -4.68 -4.97
C PHE A 109 5.13 -3.81 -6.20
N ALA A 110 4.02 -3.35 -6.78
CA ALA A 110 4.00 -2.41 -7.90
C ALA A 110 3.41 -1.07 -7.45
N ILE A 111 3.92 0.05 -7.98
CA ILE A 111 3.37 1.39 -7.72
C ILE A 111 3.00 2.05 -9.05
N ASP A 112 1.75 2.49 -9.13
CA ASP A 112 1.14 3.22 -10.26
C ASP A 112 1.07 4.71 -9.89
N PHE A 113 1.86 5.55 -10.57
CA PHE A 113 1.82 6.99 -10.40
C PHE A 113 0.65 7.58 -11.20
N GLY A 114 -0.20 8.34 -10.51
CA GLY A 114 -1.39 8.93 -11.11
C GLY A 114 -2.65 8.07 -10.96
N GLY A 115 -2.51 6.78 -10.60
CA GLY A 115 -3.61 5.88 -10.32
C GLY A 115 -4.46 5.61 -11.56
N ASP A 116 -3.80 5.42 -12.71
CA ASP A 116 -4.49 5.25 -13.98
C ASP A 116 -4.87 3.79 -14.29
N GLY A 117 -4.38 2.86 -13.48
CA GLY A 117 -4.65 1.43 -13.51
C GLY A 117 -4.17 0.75 -14.78
N SER A 118 -3.21 1.35 -15.50
CA SER A 118 -2.78 0.91 -16.82
C SER A 118 -1.27 0.67 -16.95
N SER A 119 -0.45 1.30 -16.10
CA SER A 119 0.97 1.02 -15.97
C SER A 119 1.45 1.12 -14.52
N PHE A 120 2.60 0.51 -14.25
CA PHE A 120 3.28 0.60 -12.96
C PHE A 120 4.70 1.11 -13.20
N GLU A 121 5.00 2.29 -12.70
CA GLU A 121 6.26 3.00 -12.94
C GLU A 121 7.38 2.52 -12.02
N LEU A 122 7.02 1.92 -10.87
CA LEU A 122 7.96 1.43 -9.88
C LEU A 122 7.62 0.01 -9.43
N GLY A 123 8.66 -0.81 -9.21
CA GLY A 123 8.54 -2.12 -8.58
C GLY A 123 9.45 -2.28 -7.37
N ILE A 124 9.03 -3.06 -6.38
CA ILE A 124 9.80 -3.42 -5.20
C ILE A 124 9.86 -4.95 -5.11
N ASN A 125 11.08 -5.49 -5.17
CA ASN A 125 11.32 -6.92 -5.30
C ASN A 125 11.35 -7.64 -3.93
N ILE A 126 10.54 -8.69 -3.76
CA ILE A 126 10.41 -9.52 -2.55
C ILE A 126 11.05 -10.91 -2.73
N ARG A 127 11.54 -11.22 -3.93
CA ARG A 127 12.07 -12.51 -4.40
C ARG A 127 11.30 -13.72 -3.90
N HIS A 128 10.56 -14.33 -4.79
CA HIS A 128 9.86 -15.56 -4.45
C HIS A 128 10.80 -16.77 -4.35
N ALA A 129 10.47 -17.68 -3.45
CA ALA A 129 11.21 -18.93 -3.27
C ALA A 129 10.95 -19.89 -4.45
N THR A 130 12.00 -20.52 -4.97
CA THR A 130 11.91 -21.46 -6.10
C THR A 130 12.25 -22.89 -5.73
N SER A 131 12.98 -23.09 -4.63
CA SER A 131 13.27 -24.41 -4.08
C SER A 131 13.69 -24.31 -2.61
N VAL A 132 13.67 -25.45 -1.92
CA VAL A 132 14.22 -25.60 -0.57
C VAL A 132 15.07 -26.86 -0.50
N SER A 133 16.28 -26.75 0.03
CA SER A 133 17.18 -27.88 0.27
C SER A 133 16.70 -28.75 1.44
N ALA A 134 17.22 -29.97 1.56
CA ALA A 134 16.94 -30.86 2.69
C ALA A 134 17.31 -30.25 4.06
N SER A 135 18.25 -29.28 4.09
CA SER A 135 18.63 -28.53 5.29
C SER A 135 17.78 -27.28 5.55
N GLY A 136 16.71 -27.06 4.78
CA GLY A 136 15.80 -25.91 4.96
C GLY A 136 16.31 -24.59 4.38
N VAL A 137 17.37 -24.61 3.57
CA VAL A 137 17.88 -23.41 2.88
C VAL A 137 17.09 -23.19 1.60
N TYR A 138 16.46 -22.03 1.48
CA TYR A 138 15.68 -21.61 0.33
C TYR A 138 16.57 -21.04 -0.78
N SER A 139 16.22 -21.36 -2.02
CA SER A 139 16.69 -20.64 -3.20
C SER A 139 15.57 -19.75 -3.73
N PHE A 140 15.94 -18.70 -4.43
CA PHE A 140 15.04 -17.66 -4.91
C PHE A 140 15.21 -17.46 -6.41
N GLU A 141 14.25 -16.81 -7.03
CA GLU A 141 14.35 -16.40 -8.44
C GLU A 141 15.61 -15.57 -8.72
N SER A 142 16.05 -15.57 -9.98
CA SER A 142 17.35 -14.99 -10.36
C SER A 142 17.32 -13.48 -10.60
N PHE A 143 16.15 -12.90 -10.88
CA PHE A 143 16.08 -11.47 -11.16
C PHE A 143 16.15 -10.66 -9.86
N GLY A 144 16.88 -9.55 -9.94
CA GLY A 144 16.91 -8.54 -8.91
C GLY A 144 17.56 -8.92 -7.58
N VAL A 145 17.24 -8.14 -6.56
CA VAL A 145 17.76 -8.25 -5.19
C VAL A 145 16.60 -8.00 -4.22
N GLU A 146 16.61 -8.71 -3.09
CA GLU A 146 15.59 -8.57 -2.04
C GLU A 146 15.50 -7.12 -1.55
N GLY A 147 14.31 -6.53 -1.58
CA GLY A 147 14.08 -5.13 -1.22
C GLY A 147 14.62 -4.13 -2.24
N GLY A 148 15.03 -4.58 -3.43
CA GLY A 148 15.46 -3.69 -4.50
C GLY A 148 14.28 -2.91 -5.09
N VAL A 149 14.50 -1.63 -5.35
CA VAL A 149 13.51 -0.71 -5.93
C VAL A 149 13.90 -0.43 -7.38
N TYR A 150 13.00 -0.74 -8.31
CA TYR A 150 13.25 -0.76 -9.75
C TYR A 150 12.38 0.24 -10.48
N ASN A 151 13.00 1.03 -11.36
CA ASN A 151 12.32 1.89 -12.33
C ASN A 151 12.24 1.19 -13.69
N ASN A 152 11.25 1.57 -14.51
CA ASN A 152 10.89 0.94 -15.78
C ASN A 152 10.75 -0.58 -15.63
N PRO A 153 9.93 -1.06 -14.66
CA PRO A 153 9.81 -2.48 -14.39
C PRO A 153 9.19 -3.21 -15.58
N THR A 154 9.65 -4.44 -15.81
CA THR A 154 8.96 -5.41 -16.66
C THR A 154 8.39 -6.51 -15.79
N TRP A 155 7.11 -6.82 -16.00
CA TRP A 155 6.33 -7.68 -15.13
C TRP A 155 6.05 -9.05 -15.75
N ALA A 156 6.12 -10.08 -14.93
CA ALA A 156 5.39 -11.32 -15.16
C ALA A 156 3.91 -11.13 -14.75
N TYR A 157 3.06 -12.04 -15.23
CA TYR A 157 1.64 -12.04 -14.93
C TYR A 157 1.18 -13.46 -14.56
N GLY A 158 0.02 -13.55 -13.91
CA GLY A 158 -0.50 -14.81 -13.43
C GLY A 158 -1.28 -15.62 -14.47
N LEU A 159 -2.25 -16.39 -13.95
CA LEU A 159 -2.96 -17.44 -14.68
C LEU A 159 -4.35 -17.03 -15.16
N TRP A 160 -4.70 -15.75 -15.07
CA TRP A 160 -6.05 -15.26 -15.32
C TRP A 160 -6.03 -14.13 -16.35
N ASP A 161 -7.00 -14.14 -17.24
CA ASP A 161 -7.27 -13.01 -18.12
C ASP A 161 -8.17 -11.97 -17.44
N SER A 162 -8.35 -10.80 -18.07
CA SER A 162 -9.17 -9.71 -17.53
C SER A 162 -10.67 -10.05 -17.36
N ALA A 163 -11.11 -11.21 -17.86
CA ALA A 163 -12.47 -11.72 -17.69
C ALA A 163 -12.55 -12.85 -16.65
N GLY A 164 -11.44 -13.16 -15.96
CA GLY A 164 -11.36 -14.23 -14.96
C GLY A 164 -11.26 -15.64 -15.54
N ASN A 165 -10.96 -15.78 -16.84
CA ASN A 165 -10.72 -17.10 -17.42
C ASN A 165 -9.26 -17.51 -17.22
N TYR A 166 -9.05 -18.82 -17.04
CA TYR A 166 -7.70 -19.36 -16.97
C TYR A 166 -6.94 -19.15 -18.29
N THR A 167 -5.72 -18.62 -18.19
CA THR A 167 -4.75 -18.49 -19.27
C THR A 167 -3.38 -18.98 -18.78
N ASN A 168 -2.64 -19.66 -19.65
CA ASN A 168 -1.38 -20.32 -19.26
C ASN A 168 -0.18 -19.54 -19.82
N PRO A 169 0.79 -19.11 -18.98
CA PRO A 169 2.03 -18.49 -19.44
C PRO A 169 2.80 -19.33 -20.49
N GLY A 170 2.68 -20.65 -20.45
CA GLY A 170 3.28 -21.58 -21.42
C GLY A 170 2.54 -21.67 -22.76
N SER A 171 1.41 -20.99 -22.95
CA SER A 171 0.58 -21.09 -24.16
C SER A 171 1.05 -20.19 -25.32
N GLY A 172 2.16 -19.46 -25.15
CA GLY A 172 2.77 -18.64 -26.20
C GLY A 172 1.83 -17.53 -26.67
N ALA A 173 1.52 -17.48 -27.96
CA ALA A 173 0.68 -16.42 -28.54
C ALA A 173 -0.78 -16.40 -28.02
N ALA A 174 -1.24 -17.49 -27.40
CA ALA A 174 -2.56 -17.55 -26.76
C ALA A 174 -2.56 -17.02 -25.31
N TYR A 175 -1.39 -16.65 -24.77
CA TYR A 175 -1.27 -16.10 -23.43
C TYR A 175 -1.75 -14.64 -23.42
N THR A 176 -2.88 -14.41 -22.77
CA THR A 176 -3.54 -13.11 -22.66
C THR A 176 -3.87 -12.81 -21.20
N PRO A 177 -2.85 -12.61 -20.36
CA PRO A 177 -3.06 -12.36 -18.94
C PRO A 177 -3.72 -11.01 -18.69
N ASP A 178 -4.35 -10.90 -17.52
CA ASP A 178 -4.73 -9.62 -16.97
C ASP A 178 -3.48 -8.78 -16.68
N ARG A 179 -3.35 -7.64 -17.37
CA ARG A 179 -2.20 -6.75 -17.21
C ARG A 179 -2.34 -5.76 -16.06
N LYS A 180 -3.50 -5.72 -15.41
CA LYS A 180 -3.73 -4.86 -14.25
C LYS A 180 -3.23 -5.47 -12.94
N HIS A 181 -2.92 -6.75 -12.94
CA HIS A 181 -2.47 -7.49 -11.75
C HIS A 181 -1.11 -8.16 -12.04
N PRO A 182 -0.03 -7.38 -12.21
CA PRO A 182 1.32 -7.92 -12.38
C PRO A 182 1.74 -8.67 -11.12
N THR A 183 2.57 -9.71 -11.29
CA THR A 183 2.94 -10.59 -10.18
C THR A 183 4.33 -10.33 -9.63
N HIS A 184 5.36 -10.56 -10.45
CA HIS A 184 6.76 -10.34 -10.05
C HIS A 184 7.57 -9.67 -11.16
N LEU A 185 8.66 -9.05 -10.75
CA LEU A 185 9.60 -8.37 -11.63
C LEU A 185 10.45 -9.38 -12.40
N THR A 186 10.58 -9.15 -13.70
CA THR A 186 11.45 -9.92 -14.60
C THR A 186 12.56 -9.08 -15.21
N ASP A 187 12.39 -7.76 -15.25
CA ASP A 187 13.40 -6.80 -15.65
C ASP A 187 13.14 -5.42 -14.99
N GLY A 188 14.12 -4.53 -15.06
CA GLY A 188 14.05 -3.17 -14.55
C GLY A 188 15.41 -2.60 -14.18
N THR A 189 15.47 -1.28 -14.01
CA THR A 189 16.70 -0.62 -13.55
C THR A 189 16.66 -0.40 -12.04
N LEU A 190 17.56 -1.04 -11.29
CA LEU A 190 17.71 -0.80 -9.85
C LEU A 190 18.08 0.66 -9.59
N ILE A 191 17.23 1.38 -8.86
CA ILE A 191 17.46 2.79 -8.49
C ILE A 191 17.76 2.98 -7.00
N GLY A 192 17.57 1.94 -6.19
CA GLY A 192 17.88 1.95 -4.76
C GLY A 192 17.34 0.73 -4.05
N MET A 193 17.40 0.76 -2.72
CA MET A 193 16.85 -0.27 -1.86
C MET A 193 15.77 0.35 -0.98
N VAL A 194 14.79 -0.44 -0.56
CA VAL A 194 13.95 -0.10 0.59
C VAL A 194 14.82 0.17 1.81
N SER A 195 14.40 1.11 2.64
CA SER A 195 15.11 1.49 3.87
C SER A 195 15.07 0.36 4.90
N ALA A 196 13.98 -0.43 4.91
CA ALA A 196 13.85 -1.66 5.66
C ALA A 196 12.79 -2.56 5.02
N LEU A 197 12.95 -3.87 5.20
CA LEU A 197 12.01 -4.92 4.79
C LEU A 197 12.00 -6.00 5.87
N SER A 198 10.80 -6.43 6.27
CA SER A 198 10.58 -7.58 7.14
C SER A 198 9.33 -8.31 6.71
N TYR A 199 9.27 -9.61 6.97
CA TYR A 199 8.04 -10.38 6.85
C TYR A 199 8.01 -11.52 7.86
N SER A 200 6.82 -11.87 8.31
CA SER A 200 6.63 -12.97 9.26
C SER A 200 6.81 -14.32 8.56
N LEU A 201 7.57 -15.22 9.17
CA LEU A 201 7.71 -16.62 8.72
C LEU A 201 6.87 -17.59 9.54
N THR A 202 6.37 -17.11 10.68
CA THR A 202 5.36 -17.79 11.49
C THR A 202 4.07 -17.01 11.32
N PRO A 203 2.96 -17.66 10.94
CA PRO A 203 1.72 -16.93 10.74
C PRO A 203 1.15 -16.47 12.07
N VAL A 204 0.47 -15.33 12.00
CA VAL A 204 -0.36 -14.80 13.07
C VAL A 204 -1.81 -15.25 12.87
N THR A 205 -2.55 -15.33 13.96
CA THR A 205 -3.99 -15.61 13.98
C THR A 205 -4.67 -14.53 14.82
N GLY A 206 -6.01 -14.53 14.88
CA GLY A 206 -6.77 -13.58 15.68
C GLY A 206 -7.11 -12.28 14.92
N TYR A 207 -7.13 -12.36 13.59
CA TYR A 207 -7.57 -11.26 12.73
C TYR A 207 -8.75 -11.70 11.86
N GLY A 208 -9.44 -10.72 11.28
CA GLY A 208 -10.55 -10.92 10.35
C GLY A 208 -11.79 -11.56 10.95
N SER A 209 -12.74 -11.88 10.08
CA SER A 209 -14.00 -12.48 10.49
C SER A 209 -13.83 -13.93 10.99
N ASN A 210 -12.81 -14.65 10.51
CA ASN A 210 -12.41 -15.96 11.02
C ASN A 210 -11.05 -15.90 11.76
N GLN A 211 -11.16 -15.76 13.06
CA GLN A 211 -10.04 -15.57 13.99
C GLN A 211 -9.01 -16.73 14.02
N SER A 212 -9.31 -17.88 13.41
CA SER A 212 -8.39 -19.02 13.33
C SER A 212 -7.55 -19.03 12.06
N ASP A 213 -7.84 -18.15 11.11
CA ASP A 213 -7.11 -18.07 9.86
C ASP A 213 -5.68 -17.59 10.09
N ARG A 214 -4.79 -18.12 9.25
CA ARG A 214 -3.35 -17.90 9.34
C ARG A 214 -3.01 -16.80 8.36
N HIS A 215 -2.39 -15.75 8.87
CA HIS A 215 -1.94 -14.62 8.07
C HIS A 215 -0.44 -14.41 8.25
N TYR A 216 0.19 -13.95 7.18
CA TYR A 216 1.57 -13.50 7.14
C TYR A 216 1.55 -12.00 6.88
N VAL A 217 2.56 -11.33 7.44
CA VAL A 217 2.67 -9.88 7.38
C VAL A 217 3.96 -9.57 6.64
N TYR A 218 3.88 -8.70 5.65
CA TYR A 218 5.04 -8.07 5.02
C TYR A 218 5.02 -6.60 5.43
N GLU A 219 6.19 -6.07 5.75
CA GLU A 219 6.37 -4.67 6.07
C GLU A 219 7.60 -4.14 5.35
N LEU A 220 7.49 -2.95 4.78
CA LEU A 220 8.62 -2.28 4.18
C LEU A 220 8.51 -0.77 4.27
N SER A 221 9.65 -0.11 4.21
CA SER A 221 9.75 1.35 4.16
C SER A 221 10.58 1.80 2.97
N VAL A 222 10.10 2.82 2.25
CA VAL A 222 10.70 3.31 1.02
C VAL A 222 10.95 4.81 1.16
N ASP A 223 12.15 5.27 0.80
CA ASP A 223 12.41 6.71 0.68
C ASP A 223 11.62 7.26 -0.51
N LEU A 224 10.80 8.30 -0.27
CA LEU A 224 9.99 8.97 -1.30
C LEU A 224 10.84 9.59 -2.42
N GLY A 225 12.13 9.82 -2.18
CA GLY A 225 13.13 10.18 -3.17
C GLY A 225 13.33 9.10 -4.25
N LEU A 226 13.13 7.82 -3.94
CA LEU A 226 13.14 6.75 -4.93
C LEU A 226 11.91 6.81 -5.85
N LEU A 227 10.74 7.10 -5.30
CA LEU A 227 9.53 7.35 -6.11
C LEU A 227 9.76 8.55 -7.04
N ARG A 228 10.35 9.64 -6.53
CA ARG A 228 10.69 10.82 -7.35
C ARG A 228 11.73 10.52 -8.41
N ALA A 229 12.72 9.68 -8.11
CA ALA A 229 13.72 9.23 -9.08
C ALA A 229 13.09 8.37 -10.20
N ALA A 230 11.97 7.70 -9.91
CA ALA A 230 11.19 6.96 -10.90
C ALA A 230 10.15 7.81 -11.66
N GLY A 231 9.97 9.09 -11.27
CA GLY A 231 9.11 10.02 -12.01
C GLY A 231 7.92 10.56 -11.24
N TRP A 232 7.67 10.11 -10.00
CA TRP A 232 6.61 10.67 -9.17
C TRP A 232 6.84 12.16 -8.91
N ASN A 233 5.86 12.99 -9.22
CA ASN A 233 6.00 14.45 -9.10
C ASN A 233 5.93 14.97 -7.64
N GLY A 234 5.67 14.08 -6.67
CA GLY A 234 5.61 14.39 -5.26
C GLY A 234 4.26 14.90 -4.75
N VAL A 235 3.29 15.11 -5.63
CA VAL A 235 1.96 15.66 -5.30
C VAL A 235 0.80 14.85 -5.84
N GLU A 236 0.97 14.10 -6.92
CA GLU A 236 -0.06 13.22 -7.48
C GLU A 236 -0.35 12.03 -6.58
N ALA A 237 -1.56 11.51 -6.72
CA ALA A 237 -1.94 10.24 -6.12
C ALA A 237 -1.12 9.10 -6.72
N PHE A 238 -1.01 8.01 -5.99
CA PHE A 238 -0.44 6.77 -6.51
C PHE A 238 -1.07 5.59 -5.80
N ASP A 239 -1.17 4.47 -6.50
CA ASP A 239 -1.65 3.22 -5.95
C ASP A 239 -0.48 2.30 -5.65
N ILE A 240 -0.55 1.59 -4.53
CA ILE A 240 0.35 0.48 -4.23
C ILE A 240 -0.43 -0.81 -4.46
N HIS A 241 0.19 -1.72 -5.20
CA HIS A 241 -0.42 -2.95 -5.64
C HIS A 241 0.43 -4.15 -5.24
N TRP A 242 -0.23 -5.25 -4.85
CA TRP A 242 0.42 -6.54 -4.63
C TRP A 242 -0.45 -7.68 -5.14
N THR A 243 0.20 -8.67 -5.76
CA THR A 243 -0.42 -9.88 -6.33
C THR A 243 0.55 -11.04 -6.31
N GLN A 244 0.19 -12.17 -5.71
CA GLN A 244 0.98 -13.41 -5.77
C GLN A 244 1.12 -14.00 -7.20
N ASN A 245 2.05 -14.94 -7.40
CA ASN A 245 2.41 -15.42 -8.75
C ASN A 245 1.31 -16.09 -9.57
N CYS A 246 0.26 -16.64 -8.95
CA CYS A 246 -0.90 -17.15 -9.70
C CYS A 246 -1.90 -16.06 -10.11
N ALA A 247 -1.83 -14.87 -9.50
CA ALA A 247 -2.78 -13.76 -9.65
C ALA A 247 -4.26 -14.14 -9.49
N ASN A 248 -4.56 -15.12 -8.64
CA ASN A 248 -5.95 -15.48 -8.35
C ASN A 248 -6.64 -14.52 -7.38
N ASP A 249 -5.85 -13.70 -6.70
CA ASP A 249 -6.26 -12.61 -5.84
C ASP A 249 -5.22 -11.49 -5.95
N SER A 250 -5.62 -10.27 -5.61
CA SER A 250 -4.77 -9.09 -5.63
C SER A 250 -5.35 -7.98 -4.74
N ILE A 251 -4.49 -7.10 -4.24
CA ILE A 251 -4.94 -5.97 -3.43
C ILE A 251 -4.21 -4.70 -3.81
N SER A 252 -4.94 -3.59 -3.82
CA SER A 252 -4.40 -2.26 -4.11
C SER A 252 -4.89 -1.24 -3.11
N VAL A 253 -4.01 -0.34 -2.66
CA VAL A 253 -4.38 0.77 -1.77
C VAL A 253 -4.02 2.10 -2.43
N ASP A 254 -5.00 3.01 -2.43
CA ASP A 254 -4.83 4.38 -2.92
C ASP A 254 -4.16 5.26 -1.87
N LEU A 255 -3.13 5.98 -2.28
CA LEU A 255 -2.60 7.11 -1.53
C LEU A 255 -3.00 8.40 -2.22
N PRO A 256 -3.95 9.16 -1.65
CA PRO A 256 -4.38 10.39 -2.26
C PRO A 256 -3.21 11.38 -2.40
N GLY A 257 -3.27 12.13 -3.48
CA GLY A 257 -2.36 13.23 -3.75
C GLY A 257 -2.40 14.27 -2.62
N GLY A 258 -1.34 15.08 -2.54
CA GLY A 258 -1.35 16.24 -1.64
C GLY A 258 -2.47 17.18 -2.05
N SER A 259 -3.28 17.64 -1.10
CA SER A 259 -4.19 18.75 -1.35
C SER A 259 -3.34 19.95 -1.79
N VAL A 260 -3.53 20.41 -3.03
CA VAL A 260 -2.98 21.69 -3.47
C VAL A 260 -3.57 22.73 -2.52
N PRO A 261 -2.76 23.41 -1.68
CA PRO A 261 -3.29 24.53 -0.92
C PRO A 261 -3.86 25.50 -1.93
N GLU A 262 -5.15 25.83 -1.83
CA GLU A 262 -5.73 26.88 -2.64
C GLU A 262 -4.78 28.08 -2.53
N PRO A 263 -4.18 28.53 -3.64
CA PRO A 263 -3.11 29.50 -3.54
C PRO A 263 -3.69 30.72 -2.82
N GLY A 264 -2.96 31.21 -1.81
CA GLY A 264 -3.35 32.36 -0.99
C GLY A 264 -3.72 33.61 -1.81
N THR A 265 -3.55 33.57 -3.12
CA THR A 265 -4.18 34.43 -4.13
C THR A 265 -5.68 34.62 -3.92
N LEU A 266 -6.47 33.59 -3.55
CA LEU A 266 -7.90 33.81 -3.23
C LEU A 266 -8.08 34.65 -1.97
N ALA A 267 -7.27 34.39 -0.94
CA ALA A 267 -7.24 35.22 0.27
C ALA A 267 -6.74 36.65 -0.03
N LEU A 268 -5.75 36.82 -0.92
CA LEU A 268 -5.22 38.12 -1.34
C LEU A 268 -6.18 38.89 -2.26
N ILE A 269 -6.95 38.21 -3.10
CA ILE A 269 -8.03 38.82 -3.90
C ILE A 269 -9.16 39.25 -2.98
N ALA A 270 -9.55 38.42 -2.00
CA ALA A 270 -10.55 38.78 -1.01
C ALA A 270 -10.10 39.97 -0.15
N LEU A 271 -8.86 39.97 0.34
CA LEU A 271 -8.27 41.08 1.10
C LEU A 271 -8.09 42.35 0.24
N GLY A 272 -7.71 42.20 -1.02
CA GLY A 272 -7.60 43.29 -1.99
C GLY A 272 -8.95 43.94 -2.31
N ALA A 273 -9.99 43.14 -2.48
CA ALA A 273 -11.36 43.62 -2.69
C ALA A 273 -11.92 44.35 -1.46
N ILE A 274 -11.63 43.85 -0.25
CA ILE A 274 -11.98 44.54 1.01
C ILE A 274 -11.22 45.87 1.13
N GLY A 275 -9.93 45.89 0.78
CA GLY A 275 -9.12 47.12 0.77
C GLY A 275 -9.65 48.18 -0.20
N LEU A 276 -10.08 47.78 -1.39
CA LEU A 276 -10.69 48.67 -2.39
C LEU A 276 -12.09 49.17 -1.95
N GLY A 277 -12.89 48.32 -1.31
CA GLY A 277 -14.21 48.69 -0.78
C GLY A 277 -14.16 49.68 0.38
N LEU A 278 -13.12 49.62 1.21
CA LEU A 278 -12.89 50.56 2.31
C LEU A 278 -12.21 51.87 1.86
N GLY A 279 -11.42 51.84 0.78
CA GLY A 279 -10.76 53.00 0.19
C GLY A 279 -11.69 53.96 -0.58
N GLY A 280 -12.84 53.47 -1.06
CA GLY A 280 -13.80 54.25 -1.86
C GLY A 280 -14.68 55.25 -1.09
N LYS A 281 -14.63 55.25 0.26
CA LYS A 281 -15.43 56.18 1.09
C LYS A 281 -14.61 57.36 1.60
N LYS A 282 -14.09 58.21 0.71
CA LYS A 282 -13.70 59.57 1.11
C LYS A 282 -14.18 60.64 0.13
N LYS A 283 -15.10 61.43 0.67
CA LYS A 283 -15.53 62.80 0.32
C LYS A 283 -16.45 62.99 -0.89
N ALA A 284 -17.75 63.04 -0.59
CA ALA A 284 -18.59 64.13 -1.10
C ALA A 284 -19.13 64.89 0.13
N ALA A 285 -18.57 66.07 0.39
CA ALA A 285 -19.14 67.07 1.28
C ALA A 285 -19.20 68.36 0.46
N SER A 286 -20.42 68.73 0.08
CA SER A 286 -20.88 70.07 -0.31
C SER A 286 -22.38 70.12 -0.05
#